data_AF-A0A1N7L3L5-F1
#
_entry.id   AF-A0A1N7L3L5-F1
#
_cell.length_a   1.000
_cell.length_b   1.000
_cell.length_c   1.000
_cell.angle_alpha   90.00
_cell.angle_beta   90.00
_cell.angle_gamma   90.00
#
_symmetry.space_group_name_H-M   'P 1'
#
loop_
_entity.id
_entity.type
_entity.pdbx_description
1 polymer ?
#
loop_
_entity_poly.entity_id
_entity_poly.type
_entity_poly.pdbx_seq_one_letter_code
_entity_poly.pdbx_strand_id
1 'polypeptide(L)'
;MTALAFSRLSKIAPDPWHVAHPGAGNIGYTCHMAAMHWAQMALGASQMRANEIVGVFTRLHCPGCKANGSGVHTSVSTTAYGHLFCRRAVLIPDRNSLHGMVEVGDVLIAGLAAWPMHTMVLRQKRGAGHITVRGFNNLGTLGTGERDRYDPVSHNITQDKYWKDPAAGLFGRSAAPLCVVRHADFMEASRMLRDEAMRTGAVPAH
;
A
#
# COMPACT_ATOMS: atom_id res chain seq x y z
N MET A 1 8.83 -17.38 -3.41
CA MET A 1 8.30 -16.91 -2.10
C MET A 1 6.78 -16.92 -2.13
N THR A 2 6.10 -17.03 -0.99
CA THR A 2 4.64 -17.24 -0.90
C THR A 2 3.88 -16.03 -0.36
N ALA A 3 2.58 -15.93 -0.66
CA ALA A 3 1.70 -14.84 -0.19
C ALA A 3 1.63 -14.75 1.35
N LEU A 4 1.79 -15.88 2.05
CA LEU A 4 1.91 -15.95 3.51
C LEU A 4 3.16 -15.23 4.05
N ALA A 5 4.27 -15.26 3.31
CA ALA A 5 5.49 -14.57 3.71
C ALA A 5 5.30 -13.05 3.62
N PHE A 6 4.78 -12.56 2.49
CA PHE A 6 4.49 -11.13 2.30
C PHE A 6 3.53 -10.59 3.36
N SER A 7 2.43 -11.30 3.62
CA SER A 7 1.50 -10.87 4.65
C SER A 7 2.19 -10.78 6.00
N ARG A 8 3.06 -11.73 6.39
CA ARG A 8 3.81 -11.70 7.67
C ARG A 8 4.76 -10.52 7.76
N LEU A 9 5.46 -10.21 6.67
CA LEU A 9 6.41 -9.08 6.60
C LEU A 9 5.73 -7.74 6.79
N SER A 10 4.44 -7.62 6.45
CA SER A 10 3.67 -6.40 6.69
C SER A 10 3.52 -6.02 8.18
N LYS A 11 4.04 -6.84 9.11
CA LYS A 11 4.16 -6.50 10.52
C LYS A 11 5.37 -5.62 10.85
N ILE A 12 6.39 -5.67 10.02
CA ILE A 12 7.63 -4.93 10.19
C ILE A 12 7.35 -3.50 9.74
N ALA A 13 7.61 -2.51 10.59
CA ALA A 13 7.40 -1.12 10.18
C ALA A 13 8.42 -0.74 9.08
N PRO A 14 8.00 -0.10 7.97
CA PRO A 14 8.94 0.46 7.00
C PRO A 14 9.75 1.58 7.64
N ASP A 15 11.03 1.73 7.28
CA ASP A 15 11.96 2.68 7.91
C ASP A 15 12.65 3.58 6.87
N PRO A 16 12.84 4.89 7.07
CA PRO A 16 12.19 5.70 8.07
C PRO A 16 10.68 5.66 7.88
N TRP A 17 9.90 5.70 8.95
CA TRP A 17 8.43 5.68 8.86
C TRP A 17 7.92 6.96 8.17
N HIS A 18 8.81 7.96 8.07
CA HIS A 18 8.67 9.23 7.38
C HIS A 18 9.90 9.45 6.52
N VAL A 19 9.76 9.57 5.19
CA VAL A 19 10.84 10.12 4.37
C VAL A 19 10.66 11.63 4.38
N ALA A 20 11.11 12.28 5.45
CA ALA A 20 11.09 13.73 5.51
C ALA A 20 12.13 14.28 4.53
N HIS A 21 11.70 15.14 3.60
CA HIS A 21 12.61 15.96 2.81
C HIS A 21 13.06 17.15 3.66
N PRO A 22 14.35 17.51 3.66
CA PRO A 22 14.82 18.74 4.29
C PRO A 22 14.33 19.94 3.47
N GLY A 23 13.18 20.53 3.81
CA GLY A 23 12.71 21.77 3.20
C GLY A 23 11.21 21.89 2.95
N ALA A 24 10.43 20.81 3.05
CA ALA A 24 8.98 20.86 2.90
C ALA A 24 8.33 19.87 3.87
N GLY A 25 7.18 20.25 4.43
CA GLY A 25 6.46 19.51 5.46
C GLY A 25 6.32 18.01 5.21
N ASN A 26 6.20 17.25 6.30
CA ASN A 26 6.18 15.79 6.38
C ASN A 26 5.60 15.08 5.15
N ILE A 27 6.44 14.37 4.40
CA ILE A 27 6.02 13.28 3.52
C ILE A 27 6.23 11.99 4.31
N GLY A 28 5.20 11.58 5.04
CA GLY A 28 5.16 10.22 5.60
C GLY A 28 5.24 9.19 4.48
N TYR A 29 5.70 7.97 4.78
CA TYR A 29 5.42 6.85 3.89
C TYR A 29 3.90 6.82 3.62
N THR A 30 3.48 6.85 2.36
CA THR A 30 2.09 6.52 2.08
C THR A 30 1.88 5.03 2.29
N CYS A 31 0.64 4.66 2.61
CA CYS A 31 0.19 3.27 2.63
C CYS A 31 0.68 2.44 1.42
N HIS A 32 0.80 3.05 0.24
CA HIS A 32 1.33 2.42 -0.98
C HIS A 32 2.84 2.15 -0.90
N MET A 33 3.64 3.13 -0.46
CA MET A 33 5.10 2.95 -0.31
C MET A 33 5.42 1.88 0.74
N ALA A 34 4.62 1.77 1.78
CA ALA A 34 4.78 0.73 2.78
C ALA A 34 4.50 -0.68 2.21
N ALA A 35 3.43 -0.81 1.41
CA ALA A 35 3.16 -2.04 0.70
C ALA A 35 4.32 -2.44 -0.22
N MET A 36 4.93 -1.47 -0.92
CA MET A 36 6.11 -1.71 -1.74
C MET A 36 7.32 -2.13 -0.91
N HIS A 37 7.57 -1.50 0.24
CA HIS A 37 8.65 -1.88 1.15
C HIS A 37 8.53 -3.36 1.54
N TRP A 38 7.34 -3.78 2.00
CA TRP A 38 7.10 -5.19 2.34
C TRP A 38 7.23 -6.12 1.14
N ALA A 39 6.87 -5.65 -0.07
CA ALA A 39 7.02 -6.44 -1.28
C ALA A 39 8.49 -6.66 -1.61
N GLN A 40 9.33 -5.63 -1.47
CA GLN A 40 10.78 -5.77 -1.67
C GLN A 40 11.39 -6.76 -0.68
N MET A 41 10.97 -6.71 0.60
CA MET A 41 11.39 -7.72 1.58
C MET A 41 10.91 -9.12 1.18
N ALA A 42 9.68 -9.25 0.69
CA ALA A 42 9.12 -10.50 0.19
C ALA A 42 9.75 -10.95 -1.16
N LEU A 43 10.53 -10.09 -1.81
CA LEU A 43 11.37 -10.42 -2.96
C LEU A 43 12.82 -10.72 -2.57
N GLY A 44 13.13 -10.77 -1.28
CA GLY A 44 14.44 -11.15 -0.74
C GLY A 44 15.34 -9.99 -0.32
N ALA A 45 14.88 -8.74 -0.42
CA ALA A 45 15.65 -7.61 0.11
C ALA A 45 15.69 -7.65 1.65
N SER A 46 16.81 -7.21 2.23
CA SER A 46 16.84 -6.84 3.64
C SER A 46 15.94 -5.61 3.89
N GLN A 47 15.58 -5.33 5.13
CA GLN A 47 14.77 -4.16 5.47
C GLN A 47 15.43 -2.85 4.99
N MET A 48 16.72 -2.67 5.30
CA MET A 48 17.52 -1.53 4.84
C MET A 48 17.51 -1.39 3.32
N ARG A 49 17.64 -2.52 2.62
CA ARG A 49 17.65 -2.54 1.16
C ARG A 49 16.28 -2.23 0.55
N ALA A 50 15.20 -2.75 1.14
CA ALA A 50 13.84 -2.43 0.74
C ALA A 50 13.56 -0.92 0.88
N ASN A 51 14.05 -0.31 1.97
CA ASN A 51 13.95 1.14 2.19
C ASN A 51 14.71 1.94 1.14
N GLU A 52 15.92 1.51 0.79
CA GLU A 52 16.73 2.16 -0.26
C GLU A 52 16.01 2.14 -1.61
N ILE A 53 15.50 0.98 -2.02
CA ILE A 53 14.77 0.81 -3.30
C ILE A 53 13.54 1.72 -3.35
N VAL A 54 12.69 1.67 -2.31
CA VAL A 54 11.47 2.49 -2.25
C VAL A 54 11.80 3.98 -2.15
N GLY A 55 12.87 4.34 -1.44
CA GLY A 55 13.36 5.70 -1.32
C GLY A 55 13.86 6.27 -2.65
N VAL A 56 14.64 5.49 -3.41
CA VAL A 56 15.08 5.88 -4.76
C VAL A 56 13.89 6.04 -5.68
N PHE A 57 13.00 5.05 -5.72
CA PHE A 57 11.76 5.13 -6.50
C PHE A 57 10.98 6.40 -6.16
N THR A 58 10.78 6.68 -4.87
CA THR A 58 10.10 7.90 -4.41
C THR A 58 10.78 9.17 -4.92
N ARG A 59 12.11 9.27 -4.85
CA ARG A 59 12.87 10.43 -5.37
C ARG A 59 12.75 10.59 -6.88
N LEU A 60 12.79 9.49 -7.62
CA LEU A 60 12.67 9.47 -9.09
C LEU A 60 11.29 9.86 -9.59
N HIS A 61 10.28 9.85 -8.73
CA HIS A 61 8.87 9.89 -9.15
C HIS A 61 8.01 10.92 -8.41
N CYS A 62 8.46 11.44 -7.26
CA CYS A 62 7.81 12.56 -6.59
C CYS A 62 8.07 13.88 -7.34
N PRO A 63 7.02 14.59 -7.80
CA PRO A 63 7.18 15.87 -8.49
C PRO A 63 7.94 16.92 -7.67
N GLY A 64 7.70 16.98 -6.35
CA GLY A 64 8.40 17.89 -5.45
C GLY A 64 9.91 17.61 -5.37
N CYS A 65 10.32 16.34 -5.48
CA CYS A 65 11.73 15.95 -5.49
C CYS A 65 12.43 16.33 -6.80
N LYS A 66 11.71 16.33 -7.92
CA LYS A 66 12.24 16.75 -9.23
C LYS A 66 12.36 18.27 -9.38
N ALA A 67 11.52 19.03 -8.68
CA ALA A 67 11.36 20.47 -8.89
C ALA A 67 12.25 21.36 -7.98
N ASN A 68 13.42 20.88 -7.52
CA ASN A 68 14.33 21.65 -6.64
C ASN A 68 13.66 22.25 -5.39
N GLY A 69 12.73 21.52 -4.75
CA GLY A 69 12.25 21.83 -3.39
C GLY A 69 11.21 22.95 -3.26
N SER A 70 10.67 23.50 -4.36
CA SER A 70 9.63 24.55 -4.32
C SER A 70 8.20 24.04 -4.54
N GLY A 71 8.02 22.73 -4.77
CA GLY A 71 6.72 22.14 -5.13
C GLY A 71 6.01 21.45 -3.96
N VAL A 72 4.68 21.38 -4.04
CA VAL A 72 3.87 20.53 -3.16
C VAL A 72 4.34 19.08 -3.31
N HIS A 73 4.88 18.53 -2.24
CA HIS A 73 5.26 17.12 -2.18
C HIS A 73 4.03 16.26 -1.91
N THR A 74 3.14 16.18 -2.91
CA THR A 74 2.21 15.06 -2.95
C THR A 74 3.07 13.81 -3.03
N SER A 75 2.98 12.97 -2.01
CA SER A 75 3.56 11.62 -2.03
C SER A 75 3.31 11.01 -3.41
N VAL A 76 4.37 10.44 -4.03
CA VAL A 76 4.41 9.85 -5.39
C VAL A 76 3.00 9.71 -5.95
N SER A 77 2.58 10.67 -6.79
CA SER A 77 1.14 10.88 -6.98
C SER A 77 0.49 9.56 -7.36
N THR A 78 -0.55 9.21 -6.61
CA THR A 78 -1.33 7.99 -6.83
C THR A 78 -1.85 7.93 -8.27
N THR A 79 -2.02 9.08 -8.92
CA THR A 79 -2.34 9.21 -10.35
C THR A 79 -1.21 8.79 -11.29
N ALA A 80 0.06 9.06 -10.97
CA ALA A 80 1.19 8.75 -11.85
C ALA A 80 1.71 7.32 -11.69
N TYR A 81 1.55 6.68 -10.52
CA TYR A 81 2.12 5.35 -10.26
C TYR A 81 1.13 4.36 -9.67
N GLY A 82 0.02 4.82 -9.09
CA GLY A 82 -1.04 3.93 -8.60
C GLY A 82 -1.55 3.00 -9.69
N HIS A 83 -1.57 3.45 -10.94
CA HIS A 83 -1.92 2.59 -12.08
C HIS A 83 -0.96 1.40 -12.25
N LEU A 84 0.35 1.50 -11.96
CA LEU A 84 1.26 0.35 -12.11
C LEU A 84 0.90 -0.80 -11.16
N PHE A 85 0.51 -0.48 -9.93
CA PHE A 85 0.14 -1.47 -8.90
C PHE A 85 -1.33 -1.85 -8.97
N CYS A 86 -2.19 -0.91 -9.33
CA CYS A 86 -3.64 -1.07 -9.28
C CYS A 86 -4.25 -1.40 -10.65
N ARG A 87 -3.47 -1.51 -11.74
CA ARG A 87 -3.98 -1.78 -13.10
C ARG A 87 -4.85 -3.02 -13.19
N ARG A 88 -4.55 -4.04 -12.37
CA ARG A 88 -5.31 -5.30 -12.31
C ARG A 88 -6.22 -5.38 -11.07
N ALA A 89 -6.52 -4.24 -10.46
CA ALA A 89 -7.43 -4.20 -9.32
C ALA A 89 -8.84 -4.61 -9.77
N VAL A 90 -9.43 -5.54 -9.02
CA VAL A 90 -10.80 -6.00 -9.22
C VAL A 90 -11.68 -5.37 -8.15
N LEU A 91 -12.76 -4.74 -8.56
CA LEU A 91 -13.73 -4.15 -7.64
C LEU A 91 -14.42 -5.26 -6.82
N ILE A 92 -14.52 -5.05 -5.51
CA ILE A 92 -15.33 -5.87 -4.61
C ILE A 92 -16.73 -5.23 -4.56
N PRO A 93 -17.76 -5.89 -5.11
CA PRO A 93 -19.07 -5.27 -5.32
C PRO A 93 -19.82 -5.01 -4.01
N ASP A 94 -19.58 -5.83 -2.99
CA ASP A 94 -20.22 -5.76 -1.70
C ASP A 94 -19.35 -6.46 -0.64
N ARG A 95 -19.65 -6.23 0.63
CA ARG A 95 -18.90 -6.83 1.74
C ARG A 95 -18.95 -8.36 1.74
N ASN A 96 -20.08 -8.97 1.44
CA ASN A 96 -20.25 -10.42 1.53
C ASN A 96 -19.44 -11.14 0.46
N SER A 97 -19.28 -10.51 -0.72
CA SER A 97 -18.40 -10.98 -1.79
C SER A 97 -16.91 -10.99 -1.40
N LEU A 98 -16.49 -10.14 -0.45
CA LEU A 98 -15.09 -10.00 -0.02
C LEU A 98 -14.42 -11.36 0.23
N HIS A 99 -15.05 -12.25 1.01
CA HIS A 99 -14.43 -13.52 1.40
C HIS A 99 -14.11 -14.43 0.21
N GLY A 100 -15.01 -14.51 -0.79
CA GLY A 100 -14.77 -15.31 -1.99
C GLY A 100 -13.73 -14.70 -2.93
N MET A 101 -13.52 -13.38 -2.83
CA MET A 101 -12.70 -12.64 -3.78
C MET A 101 -11.26 -12.43 -3.35
N VAL A 102 -10.87 -12.73 -2.12
CA VAL A 102 -9.54 -12.34 -1.59
C VAL A 102 -8.77 -13.52 -1.01
N GLU A 103 -7.45 -13.45 -1.05
CA GLU A 103 -6.56 -14.42 -0.42
C GLU A 103 -5.52 -13.75 0.49
N VAL A 104 -4.96 -14.51 1.43
CA VAL A 104 -3.90 -13.99 2.32
C VAL A 104 -2.70 -13.55 1.51
N GLY A 105 -2.26 -12.30 1.71
CA GLY A 105 -1.18 -11.66 0.96
C GLY A 105 -1.65 -10.85 -0.25
N ASP A 106 -2.94 -10.88 -0.60
CA ASP A 106 -3.52 -9.91 -1.52
C ASP A 106 -3.45 -8.49 -0.92
N VAL A 107 -3.51 -7.50 -1.81
CA VAL A 107 -3.52 -6.09 -1.45
C VAL A 107 -4.90 -5.52 -1.69
N LEU A 108 -5.49 -4.88 -0.68
CA LEU A 108 -6.75 -4.18 -0.80
C LEU A 108 -6.52 -2.68 -0.96
N ILE A 109 -7.26 -2.09 -1.89
CA ILE A 109 -7.19 -0.68 -2.21
C ILE A 109 -8.57 -0.07 -1.93
N ALA A 110 -8.65 0.93 -1.06
CA ALA A 110 -9.82 1.78 -1.00
C ALA A 110 -9.66 2.94 -1.99
N GLY A 111 -10.68 3.18 -2.80
CA GLY A 111 -10.63 4.05 -3.97
C GLY A 111 -10.51 3.24 -5.27
N LEU A 112 -10.44 3.96 -6.38
CA LEU A 112 -10.33 3.37 -7.72
C LEU A 112 -8.86 3.18 -8.11
N ALA A 113 -8.58 2.28 -9.04
CA ALA A 113 -7.22 2.02 -9.52
C ALA A 113 -6.48 3.27 -10.03
N ALA A 114 -7.21 4.19 -10.67
CA ALA A 114 -6.66 5.46 -11.16
C ALA A 114 -6.51 6.52 -10.04
N TRP A 115 -7.21 6.35 -8.91
CA TRP A 115 -7.27 7.29 -7.80
C TRP A 115 -7.27 6.54 -6.45
N PRO A 116 -6.23 5.74 -6.16
CA PRO A 116 -6.24 4.93 -4.96
C PRO A 116 -6.03 5.83 -3.74
N MET A 117 -6.87 5.69 -2.73
CA MET A 117 -6.85 6.51 -1.51
C MET A 117 -6.07 5.82 -0.38
N HIS A 118 -6.15 4.50 -0.32
CA HIS A 118 -5.54 3.73 0.74
C HIS A 118 -5.17 2.31 0.32
N THR A 119 -4.06 1.80 0.85
CA THR A 119 -3.57 0.43 0.61
C THR A 119 -3.45 -0.35 1.90
N MET A 120 -3.94 -1.58 1.89
CA MET A 120 -3.89 -2.51 3.00
C MET A 120 -3.42 -3.88 2.50
N VAL A 121 -2.69 -4.61 3.33
CA VAL A 121 -2.28 -5.99 3.05
C VAL A 121 -3.19 -6.95 3.79
N LEU A 122 -3.73 -7.95 3.09
CA LEU A 122 -4.55 -8.99 3.70
C LEU A 122 -3.67 -9.93 4.53
N ARG A 123 -3.96 -9.99 5.83
CA ARG A 123 -3.18 -10.71 6.83
C ARG A 123 -3.73 -12.10 7.09
N GLN A 124 -5.03 -12.21 7.30
CA GLN A 124 -5.69 -13.45 7.67
C GLN A 124 -7.08 -13.50 7.05
N LYS A 125 -7.49 -14.69 6.66
CA LYS A 125 -8.83 -15.02 6.18
C LYS A 125 -9.28 -16.27 6.93
N ARG A 126 -10.42 -16.22 7.63
CA ARG A 126 -10.95 -17.31 8.45
C ARG A 126 -12.48 -17.34 8.36
N GLY A 127 -13.02 -18.00 7.33
CA GLY A 127 -14.46 -17.99 7.11
C GLY A 127 -15.01 -16.58 6.82
N ALA A 128 -16.30 -16.51 6.50
CA ALA A 128 -16.93 -15.30 5.97
C ALA A 128 -16.89 -14.09 6.92
N GLY A 129 -16.86 -14.32 8.24
CA GLY A 129 -16.89 -13.26 9.25
C GLY A 129 -15.53 -12.72 9.68
N HIS A 130 -14.42 -13.20 9.13
CA HIS A 130 -13.09 -12.84 9.63
C HIS A 130 -12.06 -12.67 8.51
N ILE A 131 -11.81 -11.41 8.16
CA ILE A 131 -10.77 -11.01 7.22
C ILE A 131 -10.03 -9.85 7.87
N THR A 132 -8.76 -10.08 8.20
CA THR A 132 -7.93 -9.06 8.80
C THR A 132 -6.96 -8.48 7.81
N VAL A 133 -6.77 -7.16 7.90
CA VAL A 133 -5.78 -6.44 7.12
C VAL A 133 -4.87 -5.64 8.02
N ARG A 134 -3.74 -5.20 7.47
CA ARG A 134 -2.87 -4.20 8.07
C ARG A 134 -2.51 -3.14 7.04
N GLY A 135 -2.34 -1.91 7.48
CA GLY A 135 -1.98 -0.79 6.63
C GLY A 135 -1.52 0.40 7.47
N PHE A 136 -1.51 1.58 6.86
CA PHE A 136 -1.27 2.84 7.57
C PHE A 136 -2.59 3.43 8.07
N ASN A 137 -2.57 4.23 9.13
CA ASN A 137 -3.72 5.09 9.40
C ASN A 137 -3.69 6.30 8.47
N ASN A 138 -4.68 6.43 7.61
CA ASN A 138 -4.93 7.67 6.89
C ASN A 138 -6.40 8.08 7.01
N LEU A 139 -6.74 9.25 6.46
CA LEU A 139 -8.10 9.81 6.47
C LEU A 139 -9.18 8.87 5.92
N GLY A 140 -8.81 7.85 5.14
CA GLY A 140 -9.73 7.08 4.31
C GLY A 140 -10.40 5.87 4.96
N THR A 141 -9.79 5.15 5.91
CA THR A 141 -10.14 3.71 6.05
C THR A 141 -10.20 3.11 7.44
N LEU A 142 -9.14 3.17 8.26
CA LEU A 142 -9.09 2.36 9.50
C LEU A 142 -9.25 3.19 10.79
N GLY A 143 -8.81 4.45 10.78
CA GLY A 143 -9.26 5.52 11.68
C GLY A 143 -9.11 5.26 13.19
N THR A 144 -8.28 4.30 13.60
CA THR A 144 -8.13 3.88 15.00
C THR A 144 -6.82 4.34 15.67
N GLY A 145 -5.89 4.90 14.91
CA GLY A 145 -4.62 5.40 15.42
C GLY A 145 -4.21 6.73 14.78
N GLU A 146 -3.01 7.19 15.10
CA GLU A 146 -2.51 8.50 14.66
C GLU A 146 -2.48 8.61 13.13
N ARG A 147 -2.97 9.73 12.61
CA ARG A 147 -2.99 10.01 11.17
C ARG A 147 -1.57 9.99 10.60
N ASP A 148 -1.43 9.39 9.42
CA ASP A 148 -0.18 9.31 8.65
C ASP A 148 0.93 8.49 9.35
N ARG A 149 0.56 7.69 10.36
CA ARG A 149 1.44 6.73 11.02
C ARG A 149 1.18 5.30 10.58
N TYR A 150 2.22 4.48 10.66
CA TYR A 150 2.09 3.03 10.51
C TYR A 150 1.18 2.49 11.62
N ASP A 151 0.16 1.72 11.24
CA ASP A 151 -0.72 1.04 12.20
C ASP A 151 -0.24 -0.41 12.38
N PRO A 152 0.34 -0.75 13.55
CA PRO A 152 0.77 -2.11 13.84
C PRO A 152 -0.38 -3.00 14.30
N VAL A 153 -1.64 -2.58 14.21
CA VAL A 153 -2.82 -3.37 14.58
C VAL A 153 -3.38 -4.10 13.37
N SER A 154 -3.95 -5.29 13.59
CA SER A 154 -4.70 -6.01 12.56
C SER A 154 -6.17 -5.66 12.70
N HIS A 155 -6.82 -5.23 11.62
CA HIS A 155 -8.22 -4.82 11.63
C HIS A 155 -9.10 -5.85 10.95
N ASN A 156 -10.10 -6.38 11.64
CA ASN A 156 -11.09 -7.25 11.02
C ASN A 156 -12.08 -6.40 10.21
N ILE A 157 -11.86 -6.33 8.91
CA ILE A 157 -12.59 -5.44 8.00
C ILE A 157 -13.97 -5.97 7.62
N THR A 158 -14.38 -7.15 8.08
CA THR A 158 -15.76 -7.63 7.87
C THR A 158 -16.78 -6.93 8.78
N GLN A 159 -16.31 -6.19 9.80
CA GLN A 159 -17.18 -5.48 10.74
C GLN A 159 -17.86 -4.26 10.09
N ASP A 160 -19.14 -4.04 10.38
CA ASP A 160 -19.94 -2.94 9.80
C ASP A 160 -19.29 -1.56 9.97
N LYS A 161 -18.56 -1.33 11.07
CA LYS A 161 -17.88 -0.04 11.33
C LYS A 161 -16.90 0.40 10.24
N TYR A 162 -16.44 -0.52 9.38
CA TYR A 162 -15.52 -0.23 8.27
C TYR A 162 -16.25 -0.05 6.93
N TRP A 163 -17.56 -0.26 6.87
CA TRP A 163 -18.36 -0.15 5.65
C TRP A 163 -19.39 0.95 5.83
N LYS A 164 -19.32 1.96 4.95
CA LYS A 164 -20.33 3.03 4.94
C LYS A 164 -21.63 2.54 4.28
N ASP A 165 -21.48 1.78 3.21
CA ASP A 165 -22.55 1.05 2.53
C ASP A 165 -22.03 -0.35 2.16
N PRO A 166 -22.29 -1.37 2.99
CA PRO A 166 -21.83 -2.73 2.74
C PRO A 166 -22.40 -3.34 1.45
N ALA A 167 -23.60 -2.94 1.02
CA ALA A 167 -24.29 -3.51 -0.13
C ALA A 167 -23.80 -2.93 -1.46
N ALA A 168 -23.31 -1.68 -1.43
CA ALA A 168 -22.68 -1.03 -2.59
C ALA A 168 -21.14 -1.11 -2.58
N GLY A 169 -20.55 -1.87 -1.65
CA GLY A 169 -19.11 -2.03 -1.55
C GLY A 169 -18.36 -0.77 -1.11
N LEU A 170 -19.03 0.17 -0.45
CA LEU A 170 -18.44 1.44 -0.03
C LEU A 170 -17.77 1.29 1.34
N PHE A 171 -16.45 1.43 1.34
CA PHE A 171 -15.55 1.18 2.44
C PHE A 171 -14.97 2.45 3.05
N GLY A 172 -14.68 2.39 4.34
CA GLY A 172 -14.01 3.44 5.09
C GLY A 172 -14.84 4.69 5.32
N ARG A 173 -14.20 5.72 5.89
CA ARG A 173 -14.87 6.98 6.25
C ARG A 173 -15.29 7.80 5.04
N SER A 174 -14.54 7.69 3.94
CA SER A 174 -14.80 8.41 2.70
C SER A 174 -15.80 7.71 1.77
N ALA A 175 -16.40 6.58 2.19
CA ALA A 175 -17.31 5.78 1.36
C ALA A 175 -16.71 5.42 -0.01
N ALA A 176 -15.44 5.00 -0.02
CA ALA A 176 -14.71 4.70 -1.24
C ALA A 176 -14.96 3.25 -1.69
N PRO A 177 -15.00 2.96 -3.01
CA PRO A 177 -15.05 1.58 -3.49
C PRO A 177 -13.85 0.77 -2.97
N LEU A 178 -14.05 -0.50 -2.63
CA LEU A 178 -12.96 -1.39 -2.26
C LEU A 178 -12.56 -2.27 -3.43
N CYS A 179 -11.26 -2.32 -3.75
CA CYS A 179 -10.70 -3.18 -4.78
C CYS A 179 -9.68 -4.15 -4.19
N VAL A 180 -9.49 -5.29 -4.86
CA VAL A 180 -8.42 -6.24 -4.57
C VAL A 180 -7.42 -6.30 -5.72
N VAL A 181 -6.14 -6.23 -5.39
CA VAL A 181 -5.03 -6.56 -6.29
C VAL A 181 -4.46 -7.89 -5.81
N ARG A 182 -4.36 -8.86 -6.73
CA ARG A 182 -3.84 -10.19 -6.40
C ARG A 182 -2.38 -10.10 -5.99
N HIS A 183 -1.98 -10.96 -5.06
CA HIS A 183 -0.59 -11.05 -4.61
C HIS A 183 0.40 -11.17 -5.77
N ALA A 184 0.12 -12.03 -6.76
CA ALA A 184 0.99 -12.23 -7.91
C ALA A 184 1.18 -10.96 -8.73
N ASP A 185 0.09 -10.23 -9.02
CA ASP A 185 0.12 -8.97 -9.77
C ASP A 185 0.90 -7.89 -9.00
N PHE A 186 0.68 -7.80 -7.69
CA PHE A 186 1.38 -6.84 -6.85
C PHE A 186 2.90 -7.10 -6.78
N MET A 187 3.29 -8.38 -6.71
CA MET A 187 4.70 -8.78 -6.71
C MET A 187 5.35 -8.60 -8.10
N GLU A 188 4.61 -8.80 -9.18
CA GLU A 188 5.04 -8.47 -10.55
C GLU A 188 5.35 -6.97 -10.67
N ALA A 189 4.40 -6.11 -10.29
CA ALA A 189 4.60 -4.66 -10.28
C ALA A 189 5.80 -4.26 -9.42
N SER A 190 5.94 -4.86 -8.23
CA SER A 190 7.05 -4.57 -7.31
C SER A 190 8.43 -4.94 -7.89
N ARG A 191 8.53 -6.00 -8.70
CA ARG A 191 9.77 -6.35 -9.40
C ARG A 191 10.14 -5.32 -10.46
N MET A 192 9.17 -4.91 -11.29
CA MET A 192 9.42 -3.93 -12.36
C MET A 192 10.03 -2.63 -11.82
N LEU A 193 9.61 -2.20 -10.64
CA LEU A 193 10.08 -0.96 -10.03
C LEU A 193 11.46 -1.11 -9.41
N ARG A 194 11.74 -2.28 -8.83
CA ARG A 194 13.09 -2.61 -8.39
C ARG A 194 14.06 -2.57 -9.57
N ASP A 195 13.66 -3.17 -10.68
CA ASP A 195 14.48 -3.22 -11.89
C ASP A 195 14.66 -1.81 -12.50
N GLU A 196 13.64 -0.95 -12.43
CA GLU A 196 13.75 0.47 -12.78
C GLU A 196 14.73 1.22 -11.86
N ALA A 197 14.60 1.07 -10.54
CA ALA A 197 15.50 1.71 -9.58
C ALA A 197 16.96 1.27 -9.81
N MET A 198 17.20 -0.02 -10.08
CA MET A 198 18.53 -0.55 -10.40
C MET A 198 19.08 -0.02 -11.72
N ARG A 199 18.26 0.05 -12.78
CA ARG A 199 18.69 0.56 -14.11
C ARG A 199 19.17 2.00 -14.08
N THR A 200 18.61 2.83 -13.20
CA THR A 200 19.06 4.23 -13.06
C THR A 200 20.42 4.39 -12.39
N GLY A 201 21.05 3.29 -11.94
CA GLY A 201 22.33 3.32 -11.22
C GLY A 201 22.22 3.86 -9.79
N ALA A 202 21.02 4.24 -9.36
CA ALA A 202 20.76 4.82 -8.04
C ALA A 202 20.71 3.76 -6.91
N VAL A 203 20.73 2.47 -7.26
CA VAL A 203 20.62 1.31 -6.36
C VAL A 203 21.61 0.24 -6.84
N PRO A 204 22.72 -0.07 -6.12
CA PRO A 204 23.76 -1.01 -6.57
C PRO A 204 23.24 -2.43 -6.79
N ALA A 205 23.67 -3.18 -7.80
CA ALA A 205 23.23 -4.57 -7.98
C ALA A 205 23.86 -5.49 -6.91
N HIS A 206 23.08 -5.86 -5.90
CA HIS A 206 23.40 -6.92 -4.93
C HIS A 206 22.21 -7.85 -4.82
#